data_AF-A0A1G4PD29-F1
#
_entry.id   AF-A0A1G4PD29-F1
#
_cell.length_a   1.000
_cell.length_b   1.000
_cell.length_c   1.000
_cell.angle_alpha   90.00
_cell.angle_beta   90.00
_cell.angle_gamma   90.00
#
_symmetry.space_group_name_H-M   'P 1'
#
loop_
_entity.id
_entity.type
_entity.pdbx_description
1 polymer ?
#
loop_
_entity_poly.entity_id
_entity_poly.type
_entity_poly.pdbx_seq_one_letter_code
_entity_poly.pdbx_strand_id
1 'polypeptide(L)'
;MSDNEKLLRQAERYAGMRRALLFINALSYFVWIGAQALQFLPGFTPHQSALIQFVAGPIWLVSLLCILVMGVRLYMRRDLRGLVDDERTIKIGNQAFQVGYWVLLIGIALVYALLFCGIQIEGGIFLPILLSLGVAVPGLTYAALYRS
;
A
#
# COMPACT_ATOMS: atom_id res chain seq x y z
N MET A 1 -5.85 -10.01 -35.72
CA MET A 1 -5.73 -10.04 -34.25
C MET A 1 -6.97 -10.72 -33.71
N SER A 2 -6.82 -11.92 -33.16
CA SER A 2 -7.96 -12.70 -32.66
C SER A 2 -8.56 -12.04 -31.42
N ASP A 3 -9.83 -12.29 -31.11
CA ASP A 3 -10.46 -11.70 -29.93
C ASP A 3 -9.82 -12.18 -28.62
N ASN A 4 -9.18 -13.36 -28.63
CA ASN A 4 -8.36 -13.86 -27.51
C ASN A 4 -7.10 -13.03 -27.30
N GLU A 5 -6.40 -12.61 -28.36
CA GLU A 5 -5.22 -11.74 -28.24
C GLU A 5 -5.58 -10.35 -27.67
N LYS A 6 -6.77 -9.84 -28.01
CA LYS A 6 -7.27 -8.57 -27.43
C LYS A 6 -7.55 -8.73 -25.94
N LEU A 7 -8.18 -9.82 -25.51
CA LEU A 7 -8.49 -10.10 -24.11
C LEU A 7 -7.22 -10.27 -23.27
N LEU A 8 -6.23 -11.00 -23.77
CA LEU A 8 -4.93 -11.18 -23.08
C LEU A 8 -4.20 -9.85 -22.89
N ARG A 9 -4.10 -9.02 -23.94
CA ARG A 9 -3.49 -7.69 -23.82
C ARG A 9 -4.24 -6.77 -22.86
N GLN A 10 -5.56 -6.88 -22.79
CA GLN A 10 -6.35 -6.13 -21.81
C GLN A 10 -6.05 -6.62 -20.40
N ALA A 11 -6.03 -7.93 -20.17
CA ALA A 11 -5.70 -8.52 -18.87
C ALA A 11 -4.32 -8.07 -18.38
N GLU A 12 -3.29 -8.13 -19.23
CA GLU A 12 -1.93 -7.65 -18.91
C GLU A 12 -1.89 -6.16 -18.55
N ARG A 13 -2.65 -5.32 -19.27
CA ARG A 13 -2.76 -3.89 -18.95
C ARG A 13 -3.43 -3.67 -17.58
N TYR A 14 -4.50 -4.39 -17.28
CA TYR A 14 -5.18 -4.30 -15.98
C TYR A 14 -4.26 -4.77 -14.84
N ALA A 15 -3.53 -5.85 -15.05
CA ALA A 15 -2.51 -6.36 -14.13
C ALA A 15 -1.40 -5.33 -13.86
N GLY A 16 -0.83 -4.74 -14.92
CA GLY A 16 0.18 -3.68 -14.81
C GLY A 16 -0.34 -2.42 -14.11
N MET A 17 -1.55 -1.97 -14.45
CA MET A 17 -2.21 -0.85 -13.77
C MET A 17 -2.46 -1.14 -12.30
N ARG A 18 -2.94 -2.34 -11.95
CA ARG A 18 -3.15 -2.76 -10.56
C ARG A 18 -1.86 -2.68 -9.76
N ARG A 19 -0.77 -3.20 -10.30
CA ARG A 19 0.56 -3.11 -9.68
C ARG A 19 0.98 -1.66 -9.44
N ALA A 20 0.91 -0.82 -10.47
CA ALA A 20 1.32 0.58 -10.38
C ALA A 20 0.47 1.35 -9.37
N LEU A 21 -0.86 1.17 -9.40
CA LEU A 21 -1.78 1.81 -8.47
C LEU A 21 -1.55 1.37 -7.03
N LEU A 22 -1.33 0.08 -6.76
CA LEU A 22 -1.01 -0.41 -5.42
C LEU A 22 0.31 0.14 -4.90
N PHE A 23 1.33 0.26 -5.77
CA PHE A 23 2.60 0.89 -5.42
C PHE A 23 2.43 2.37 -5.08
N ILE A 24 1.75 3.13 -5.94
CA ILE A 24 1.50 4.56 -5.73
C ILE A 24 0.67 4.77 -4.46
N ASN A 25 -0.37 3.96 -4.24
CA ASN A 25 -1.23 4.05 -3.07
C ASN A 25 -0.46 3.75 -1.78
N ALA A 26 0.35 2.70 -1.77
CA ALA A 26 1.19 2.35 -0.63
C ALA A 26 2.20 3.45 -0.29
N LEU A 27 2.91 3.97 -1.30
CA LEU A 27 3.92 5.02 -1.11
C LEU A 27 3.29 6.34 -0.67
N SER A 28 2.20 6.76 -1.32
CA SER A 28 1.51 8.01 -0.96
C SER A 28 0.87 7.92 0.42
N TYR A 29 0.32 6.77 0.82
CA TYR A 29 -0.16 6.56 2.18
C TYR A 29 0.96 6.65 3.19
N PHE A 30 2.10 5.97 2.94
CA PHE A 30 3.26 6.00 3.82
C PHE A 30 3.77 7.44 4.02
N VAL A 31 3.90 8.20 2.94
CA VAL A 31 4.34 9.60 2.99
C VAL A 31 3.31 10.47 3.72
N TRP A 32 2.01 10.28 3.45
CA TRP A 32 0.94 11.06 4.06
C TRP A 32 0.86 10.85 5.57
N ILE A 33 0.77 9.60 6.02
CA ILE A 33 0.64 9.29 7.44
C ILE A 33 1.97 9.48 8.17
N GLY A 34 3.10 9.12 7.53
CA GLY A 34 4.44 9.32 8.08
C GLY A 34 4.76 10.80 8.31
N ALA A 35 4.21 11.71 7.50
CA ALA A 35 4.34 13.15 7.72
C ALA A 35 3.71 13.61 9.05
N GLN A 36 2.73 12.88 9.62
CA GLN A 36 2.22 13.19 10.95
C GLN A 36 3.26 12.92 12.03
N ALA A 37 4.01 11.80 11.93
CA ALA A 37 5.10 11.49 12.85
C ALA A 37 6.23 12.52 12.79
N LEU A 38 6.48 13.13 11.63
CA LEU A 38 7.50 14.17 11.47
C LEU A 38 7.25 15.40 12.35
N GLN A 39 5.99 15.70 12.72
CA GLN A 39 5.66 16.85 13.57
C GLN A 39 6.24 16.74 14.98
N PHE A 40 6.55 15.52 15.41
CA PHE A 40 7.10 15.20 16.73
C PHE A 40 8.63 15.04 16.70
N LEU A 41 9.26 15.17 15.53
CA LEU A 41 10.72 15.08 15.40
C LEU A 41 11.38 16.45 15.48
N PRO A 42 12.52 16.56 16.19
CA PRO A 42 13.28 17.80 16.22
C PRO A 42 13.78 18.17 14.82
N GLY A 43 13.55 19.43 14.41
CA GLY A 43 13.99 19.97 13.12
C GLY A 43 12.93 19.98 12.02
N PHE A 44 11.74 19.43 12.25
CA PHE A 44 10.59 19.56 11.34
C PHE A 44 9.62 20.63 11.84
N THR A 45 9.25 21.54 10.94
CA THR A 45 8.22 22.54 11.25
C THR A 45 6.82 22.00 10.93
N PRO A 46 5.78 22.41 11.67
CA PRO A 46 4.39 22.03 11.37
C PRO A 46 3.98 22.38 9.93
N HIS A 47 4.49 23.49 9.38
CA HIS A 47 4.25 23.90 8.01
C HIS A 47 4.81 22.91 6.98
N GLN A 48 6.02 22.38 7.19
CA GLN A 48 6.61 21.38 6.30
C GLN A 48 5.80 20.09 6.28
N SER A 49 5.37 19.61 7.45
CA SER A 49 4.47 18.44 7.54
C SER A 49 3.14 18.71 6.83
N ALA A 50 2.54 19.90 7.01
CA ALA A 50 1.29 20.26 6.36
C ALA A 50 1.39 20.26 4.83
N LEU A 51 2.50 20.76 4.26
CA LEU A 51 2.74 20.70 2.81
C LEU A 51 2.81 19.27 2.28
N ILE A 52 3.53 18.38 2.99
CA ILE A 52 3.62 16.97 2.60
C ILE A 52 2.23 16.33 2.65
N GLN A 53 1.45 16.62 3.70
CA GLN A 53 0.09 16.09 3.82
C GLN A 53 -0.85 16.59 2.73
N PHE A 54 -0.74 17.87 2.35
CA PHE A 54 -1.53 18.49 1.30
C PHE A 54 -1.28 17.88 -0.08
N VAL A 55 -0.06 17.40 -0.35
CA VAL A 55 0.29 16.74 -1.62
C VAL A 55 -0.01 15.24 -1.57
N ALA A 56 0.45 14.55 -0.52
CA ALA A 56 0.38 13.09 -0.43
C ALA A 56 -1.06 12.60 -0.19
N GLY A 57 -1.87 13.33 0.58
CA GLY A 57 -3.26 12.98 0.88
C GLY A 57 -4.12 12.84 -0.39
N PRO A 58 -4.15 13.85 -1.29
CA PRO A 58 -4.86 13.75 -2.56
C PRO A 58 -4.35 12.63 -3.47
N ILE A 59 -3.03 12.42 -3.56
CA ILE A 59 -2.46 11.33 -4.37
C ILE A 59 -2.93 9.97 -3.83
N TRP A 60 -2.90 9.79 -2.51
CA TRP A 60 -3.42 8.60 -1.86
C TRP A 60 -4.91 8.40 -2.14
N LEU A 61 -5.72 9.43 -1.96
CA LEU A 61 -7.17 9.35 -2.16
C LEU A 61 -7.52 9.01 -3.62
N VAL A 62 -6.91 9.70 -4.58
CA VAL A 62 -7.16 9.46 -6.02
C VAL A 62 -6.72 8.05 -6.40
N SER A 63 -5.54 7.60 -5.97
CA SER A 63 -5.07 6.25 -6.26
C SER A 63 -5.98 5.17 -5.64
N LEU A 64 -6.47 5.40 -4.41
CA LEU A 64 -7.43 4.49 -3.76
C LEU A 64 -8.73 4.40 -4.56
N LEU A 65 -9.29 5.53 -4.98
CA LEU A 65 -10.50 5.57 -5.81
C LEU A 65 -10.28 4.84 -7.15
N CYS A 66 -9.12 5.03 -7.79
CA CYS A 66 -8.78 4.29 -9.01
C CYS A 66 -8.72 2.77 -8.78
N ILE A 67 -8.15 2.30 -7.66
CA ILE A 67 -8.12 0.88 -7.29
C ILE A 67 -9.54 0.35 -7.10
N LEU A 68 -10.39 1.06 -6.37
CA LEU A 68 -11.77 0.65 -6.11
C LEU A 68 -12.60 0.58 -7.40
N VAL A 69 -12.53 1.62 -8.24
CA VAL A 69 -13.23 1.64 -9.54
C VAL A 69 -12.75 0.50 -10.44
N MET A 70 -11.44 0.24 -10.48
CA MET A 70 -10.87 -0.87 -11.23
C MET A 70 -11.33 -2.22 -10.68
N GLY A 71 -11.39 -2.38 -9.36
CA GLY A 71 -11.90 -3.58 -8.69
C GLY A 71 -13.36 -3.86 -9.04
N VAL A 72 -14.22 -2.83 -9.01
CA VAL A 72 -15.63 -2.93 -9.44
C VAL A 72 -15.73 -3.31 -10.92
N ARG A 73 -14.95 -2.66 -11.80
CA ARG A 73 -14.95 -2.96 -13.23
C ARG A 73 -14.50 -4.39 -13.55
N LEU A 74 -13.46 -4.88 -12.87
CA LEU A 74 -13.00 -6.28 -12.99
C LEU A 74 -14.05 -7.26 -12.46
N TYR A 75 -14.69 -6.95 -11.34
CA TYR A 75 -15.76 -7.77 -10.79
C TYR A 75 -16.95 -7.94 -11.76
N MET A 76 -17.32 -6.88 -12.48
CA MET A 76 -18.39 -6.92 -13.49
C MET A 76 -18.00 -7.71 -14.75
N ARG A 77 -16.70 -7.87 -15.06
CA ARG A 77 -16.21 -8.56 -16.27
C ARG A 77 -15.56 -9.89 -15.91
N ARG A 78 -16.39 -10.93 -15.73
CA ARG A 78 -15.96 -12.27 -15.32
C ARG A 78 -14.85 -12.86 -16.20
N ASP A 79 -14.93 -12.65 -17.52
CA ASP A 79 -13.96 -13.18 -18.49
C ASP A 79 -12.55 -12.59 -18.29
N LEU A 80 -12.47 -11.28 -17.98
CA LEU A 80 -11.19 -10.61 -17.67
C LEU A 80 -10.72 -10.94 -16.26
N ARG A 81 -11.64 -11.09 -15.31
CA ARG A 81 -11.30 -11.44 -13.93
C ARG A 81 -10.59 -12.79 -13.84
N GLY A 82 -11.07 -13.81 -14.54
CA GLY A 82 -10.43 -15.13 -14.54
C GLY A 82 -9.01 -15.12 -15.11
N LEU A 83 -8.71 -14.20 -16.04
CA LEU A 83 -7.38 -14.04 -16.62
C LEU A 83 -6.44 -13.20 -15.73
N VAL A 84 -6.98 -12.23 -15.00
CA VAL A 84 -6.19 -11.34 -14.12
C VAL A 84 -5.95 -11.97 -12.74
N ASP A 85 -6.94 -12.67 -12.18
CA ASP A 85 -6.84 -13.37 -10.89
C ASP A 85 -6.47 -14.84 -11.11
N ASP A 86 -5.35 -15.06 -11.78
CA ASP A 86 -4.76 -16.39 -11.92
C ASP A 86 -4.19 -16.91 -10.58
N GLU A 87 -3.86 -18.20 -10.50
CA GLU A 87 -3.29 -18.81 -9.30
C GLU A 87 -2.02 -18.09 -8.82
N ARG A 88 -1.23 -17.57 -9.77
CA ARG A 88 -0.03 -16.77 -9.49
C ARG A 88 -0.39 -15.50 -8.71
N THR A 89 -1.39 -14.75 -9.16
CA THR A 89 -1.83 -13.50 -8.54
C THR A 89 -2.38 -13.74 -7.13
N ILE A 90 -3.13 -14.84 -6.93
CA ILE A 90 -3.61 -15.24 -5.61
C ILE A 90 -2.44 -15.56 -4.68
N LYS A 91 -1.46 -16.36 -5.15
CA LYS A 91 -0.27 -16.72 -4.36
C LYS A 91 0.54 -15.48 -3.97
N ILE A 92 0.76 -14.56 -4.91
CA ILE A 92 1.47 -13.29 -4.65
C ILE A 92 0.69 -12.45 -3.63
N GLY A 93 -0.63 -12.37 -3.75
CA GLY A 93 -1.49 -11.67 -2.79
C GLY A 93 -1.34 -12.21 -1.37
N ASN A 94 -1.39 -13.53 -1.21
CA ASN A 94 -1.23 -14.19 0.09
C ASN A 94 0.17 -13.96 0.68
N GLN A 95 1.22 -14.07 -0.13
CA GLN A 95 2.59 -13.79 0.31
C GLN A 95 2.77 -12.33 0.73
N ALA A 96 2.25 -11.38 -0.05
CA ALA A 96 2.31 -9.96 0.29
C ALA A 96 1.60 -9.64 1.61
N PHE A 97 0.43 -10.27 1.86
CA PHE A 97 -0.29 -10.14 3.12
C PHE A 97 0.49 -10.74 4.29
N GLN A 98 1.07 -11.93 4.13
CA GLN A 98 1.89 -12.58 5.17
C GLN A 98 3.11 -11.73 5.54
N VAL A 99 3.82 -11.18 4.53
CA VAL A 99 4.96 -10.28 4.78
C VAL A 99 4.50 -9.04 5.53
N GLY A 100 3.42 -8.39 5.09
CA GLY A 100 2.87 -7.23 5.79
C GLY A 100 2.45 -7.53 7.22
N TYR A 101 1.80 -8.66 7.45
CA TYR A 101 1.43 -9.14 8.79
C TYR A 101 2.66 -9.29 9.69
N TRP A 102 3.69 -10.00 9.24
CA TRP A 102 4.89 -10.23 10.05
C TRP A 102 5.67 -8.94 10.32
N VAL A 103 5.81 -8.06 9.33
CA VAL A 103 6.48 -6.76 9.51
C VAL A 103 5.73 -5.90 10.52
N LEU A 104 4.40 -5.83 10.42
CA LEU A 104 3.58 -5.09 11.39
C LEU A 104 3.68 -5.71 12.79
N LEU A 105 3.60 -7.03 12.91
CA LEU A 105 3.70 -7.73 14.19
C LEU A 105 5.05 -7.49 14.87
N ILE A 106 6.15 -7.57 14.11
CA ILE A 106 7.49 -7.22 14.60
C ILE A 106 7.54 -5.76 15.05
N GLY A 107 6.98 -4.83 14.26
CA GLY A 107 6.90 -3.42 14.63
C GLY A 107 6.16 -3.19 15.95
N ILE A 108 5.00 -3.84 16.13
CA ILE A 108 4.23 -3.78 17.38
C ILE A 108 5.02 -4.38 18.55
N ALA A 109 5.64 -5.54 18.35
CA ALA A 109 6.45 -6.20 19.37
C ALA A 109 7.65 -5.34 19.82
N LEU A 110 8.29 -4.65 18.88
CA LEU A 110 9.38 -3.71 19.18
C LEU A 110 8.87 -2.52 20.01
N VAL A 111 7.76 -1.89 19.61
CA VAL A 111 7.17 -0.80 20.40
C VAL A 111 6.82 -1.29 21.81
N TYR A 112 6.20 -2.46 21.92
CA TYR A 112 5.87 -3.07 23.21
C TYR A 112 7.11 -3.31 24.07
N ALA A 113 8.18 -3.88 23.50
CA ALA A 113 9.43 -4.13 24.21
C ALA A 113 10.09 -2.84 24.71
N LEU A 114 10.08 -1.77 23.90
CA LEU A 114 10.63 -0.47 24.30
C LEU A 114 9.84 0.14 25.46
N LEU A 115 8.50 0.10 25.40
CA LEU A 115 7.64 0.55 26.50
C LEU A 115 7.87 -0.27 27.78
N PHE A 116 8.05 -1.59 27.65
CA PHE A 116 8.35 -2.48 28.78
C PHE A 116 9.69 -2.15 29.46
N CYS A 117 10.70 -1.75 28.68
CA CYS A 117 11.99 -1.27 29.18
C CYS A 117 11.92 0.15 29.81
N GLY A 118 10.73 0.74 29.92
CA GLY A 118 10.54 2.07 30.51
C GLY A 118 10.85 3.24 29.56
N ILE A 119 11.10 2.97 28.28
CA ILE A 119 11.33 4.03 27.28
C ILE A 119 9.98 4.67 26.97
N GLN A 120 9.84 5.95 27.31
CA GLN A 120 8.65 6.73 26.96
C GLN A 120 8.71 7.07 25.47
N ILE A 121 7.78 6.52 24.70
CA ILE A 121 7.63 6.81 23.27
C ILE A 121 6.32 7.55 23.08
N GLU A 122 6.39 8.70 22.42
CA GLU A 122 5.21 9.49 22.10
C GLU A 122 4.33 8.76 21.07
N GLY A 123 3.04 8.62 21.39
CA GLY A 123 2.03 7.99 20.53
C GLY A 123 1.99 8.57 19.12
N GLY A 124 2.21 9.89 19.01
CA GLY A 124 2.26 10.62 17.74
C GLY A 124 3.39 10.18 16.80
N ILE A 125 4.45 9.54 17.31
CA ILE A 125 5.56 9.05 16.49
C ILE A 125 5.28 7.63 16.00
N PHE A 126 5.00 6.69 16.92
CA PHE A 126 4.96 5.27 16.55
C PHE A 126 3.63 4.85 15.91
N LEU A 127 2.49 5.46 16.27
CA LEU A 127 1.19 5.07 15.70
C LEU A 127 1.13 5.32 14.17
N PRO A 128 1.54 6.49 13.64
CA PRO A 128 1.58 6.69 12.20
C PRO A 128 2.54 5.73 11.49
N ILE A 129 3.67 5.40 12.12
CA ILE A 129 4.63 4.42 11.57
C ILE A 129 3.97 3.04 11.49
N LEU A 130 3.35 2.54 12.56
CA LEU A 130 2.68 1.24 12.56
C LEU A 130 1.53 1.19 11.53
N LEU A 131 0.71 2.24 11.46
CA LEU A 131 -0.34 2.35 10.44
C LEU A 131 0.25 2.31 9.02
N SER A 132 1.33 3.04 8.79
CA SER A 132 2.02 3.05 7.50
C SER A 132 2.53 1.67 7.11
N LEU A 133 3.09 0.90 8.05
CA LEU A 133 3.58 -0.45 7.79
C LEU A 133 2.44 -1.39 7.39
N GLY A 134 1.30 -1.31 8.08
CA GLY A 134 0.14 -2.16 7.82
C GLY A 134 -0.46 -1.99 6.41
N VAL A 135 -0.34 -0.80 5.82
CA VAL A 135 -0.88 -0.50 4.48
C VAL A 135 0.21 -0.57 3.40
N ALA A 136 1.38 0.00 3.66
CA ALA A 136 2.42 0.16 2.65
C ALA A 136 3.15 -1.15 2.36
N VAL A 137 3.46 -1.95 3.39
CA VAL A 137 4.26 -3.17 3.22
C VAL A 137 3.54 -4.20 2.33
N PRO A 138 2.25 -4.54 2.52
CA PRO A 138 1.55 -5.43 1.60
C PRO A 138 1.53 -4.89 0.16
N GLY A 139 1.23 -3.59 -0.03
CA GLY A 139 1.13 -2.99 -1.36
C GLY A 139 2.47 -2.97 -2.11
N LEU A 140 3.55 -2.58 -1.42
CA LEU A 140 4.91 -2.58 -1.97
C LEU A 140 5.42 -4.00 -2.23
N THR A 141 5.16 -4.94 -1.31
CA THR A 141 5.55 -6.34 -1.48
C THR A 141 4.83 -6.98 -2.66
N TYR A 142 3.52 -6.75 -2.78
CA TYR A 142 2.76 -7.19 -3.96
C TYR A 142 3.37 -6.61 -5.23
N ALA A 143 3.66 -5.31 -5.26
CA ALA A 143 4.21 -4.66 -6.44
C ALA A 143 5.63 -5.11 -6.80
N ALA A 144 6.42 -5.55 -5.82
CA ALA A 144 7.75 -6.11 -6.02
C ALA A 144 7.70 -7.55 -6.54
N LEU A 145 6.84 -8.40 -5.96
CA LEU A 145 6.66 -9.79 -6.33
C LEU A 145 5.95 -9.97 -7.68
N TYR A 146 5.08 -9.02 -8.06
CA TYR A 146 4.40 -8.98 -9.36
C TYR A 146 5.34 -8.52 -10.50
N ARG A 147 6.67 -8.74 -10.39
CA ARG A 147 7.57 -8.50 -11.52
C ARG A 147 7.23 -9.52 -12.62
N SER A 148 6.83 -8.94 -13.76
CA SER A 148 6.55 -9.59 -15.05
C SER A 148 7.69 -10.49 -15.46
#